data_AF-A0A8T3LZX9-F1
#
_entry.id   AF-A0A8T3LZX9-F1
#
_cell.length_a   1.000
_cell.length_b   1.000
_cell.length_c   1.000
_cell.angle_alpha   90.00
_cell.angle_beta   90.00
_cell.angle_gamma   90.00
#
_symmetry.space_group_name_H-M   'P 1'
#
loop_
_entity.id
_entity.type
_entity.pdbx_description
1 polymer ?
#
loop_
_entity_poly.entity_id
_entity_poly.type
_entity_poly.pdbx_seq_one_letter_code
_entity_poly.pdbx_strand_id
1 'polypeptide(L)'
;QLQVGGGDVALEEFLLGFQTYTRPGLPPMPIAAPRTGSLAAVATAPLDEGYLFFVAGCPEGTRDGSHYFSTTLPEHNANIARANEECAGQ
;
A
#
# COMPACT_ATOMS: atom_id res chain seq x y z
N GLN A 1 8.40 -18.47 -0.86
CA GLN A 1 8.51 -18.71 0.59
C GLN A 1 8.23 -17.38 1.28
N LEU A 2 7.49 -17.39 2.39
CA LEU A 2 7.24 -16.20 3.19
C LEU A 2 8.14 -16.24 4.43
N GLN A 3 8.96 -15.22 4.62
CA GLN A 3 9.83 -15.12 5.79
C GLN A 3 9.01 -14.59 6.97
N VAL A 4 8.82 -15.41 7.99
CA VAL A 4 8.11 -15.04 9.23
C VAL A 4 9.05 -15.23 10.43
N GLY A 5 8.71 -14.65 11.59
CA GLY A 5 9.56 -14.67 12.79
C GLY A 5 9.94 -16.06 13.34
N GLY A 6 9.44 -17.15 12.75
CA GLY A 6 9.75 -18.55 13.08
C GLY A 6 10.44 -19.34 11.95
N GLY A 7 10.90 -18.68 10.87
CA GLY A 7 11.54 -19.33 9.73
C GLY A 7 10.77 -19.17 8.42
N ASP A 8 11.21 -19.88 7.38
CA ASP A 8 10.57 -19.84 6.07
C ASP A 8 9.34 -20.75 6.02
N VAL A 9 8.20 -20.17 5.66
CA VAL A 9 6.98 -20.93 5.38
C VAL A 9 6.84 -21.12 3.87
N ALA A 10 6.76 -22.38 3.44
CA ALA A 10 6.42 -22.72 2.07
C ALA A 10 4.96 -22.34 1.80
N LEU A 11 4.75 -21.51 0.78
CA LEU A 11 3.41 -21.15 0.32
C LEU A 11 2.95 -22.19 -0.71
N GLU A 12 1.67 -22.53 -0.67
CA GLU A 12 1.04 -23.26 -1.76
C GLU A 12 1.18 -22.49 -3.07
N GLU A 13 1.34 -23.21 -4.18
CA GLU A 13 1.62 -22.61 -5.49
C GLU A 13 0.56 -21.59 -5.92
N PHE A 14 -0.71 -21.86 -5.62
CA PHE A 14 -1.82 -20.94 -5.86
C PHE A 14 -1.66 -19.60 -5.11
N LEU A 15 -1.18 -19.63 -3.87
CA LEU A 15 -0.99 -18.41 -3.05
C LEU A 15 0.11 -17.50 -3.58
N LEU A 16 1.05 -18.04 -4.36
CA LEU A 16 2.07 -17.21 -5.02
C LEU A 16 1.44 -16.17 -5.95
N GLY A 17 0.24 -16.44 -6.51
CA GLY A 17 -0.50 -15.50 -7.34
C GLY A 17 -0.92 -14.22 -6.62
N PHE A 18 -0.98 -14.22 -5.28
CA PHE A 18 -1.45 -13.08 -4.49
C PHE A 18 -0.33 -12.12 -4.03
N GLN A 19 0.95 -12.47 -4.26
CA GLN A 19 2.10 -11.66 -3.85
C GLN A 19 2.44 -10.56 -4.86
N THR A 20 1.79 -9.41 -4.72
CA THR A 20 1.92 -8.26 -5.63
C THR A 20 3.31 -7.60 -5.63
N TYR A 21 4.14 -7.87 -4.62
CA TYR A 21 5.56 -7.46 -4.61
C TYR A 21 6.42 -8.19 -5.66
N THR A 22 5.99 -9.37 -6.09
CA THR A 22 6.79 -10.24 -6.97
C THR A 22 6.12 -10.49 -8.32
N ARG A 23 4.81 -10.25 -8.42
CA ARG A 23 4.03 -10.52 -9.63
C ARG A 23 3.33 -9.24 -10.09
N PRO A 24 3.54 -8.82 -11.34
CA PRO A 24 2.86 -7.66 -11.89
C PRO A 24 1.37 -7.94 -12.14
N GLY A 25 0.55 -6.90 -12.05
CA GLY A 25 -0.88 -6.95 -12.30
C GLY A 25 -1.73 -7.24 -11.05
N LEU A 26 -3.02 -7.50 -11.27
CA LEU A 26 -3.97 -7.83 -10.20
C LEU A 26 -3.80 -9.30 -9.76
N PRO A 27 -4.08 -9.62 -8.48
CA PRO A 27 -4.15 -10.99 -8.01
C PRO A 27 -5.29 -11.77 -8.71
N PRO A 28 -5.28 -13.11 -8.70
CA PRO A 28 -6.26 -13.95 -9.41
C PRO A 28 -7.72 -13.73 -9.00
N MET A 29 -7.97 -13.26 -7.78
CA MET A 29 -9.31 -12.98 -7.24
C MET A 29 -9.23 -11.95 -6.09
N PRO A 30 -10.36 -11.32 -5.69
CA PRO A 30 -10.39 -10.39 -4.57
C PRO A 30 -9.92 -11.04 -3.26
N ILE A 31 -9.19 -10.28 -2.44
CA ILE A 31 -8.68 -10.73 -1.14
C ILE A 31 -9.65 -10.45 0.03
N ALA A 32 -10.69 -9.66 -0.22
CA ALA A 32 -11.69 -9.27 0.77
C ALA A 32 -13.00 -8.89 0.07
N ALA A 33 -14.11 -8.86 0.82
CA ALA A 33 -15.37 -8.31 0.34
C ALA A 33 -15.28 -6.78 0.24
N PRO A 34 -15.40 -6.17 -0.95
CA PRO A 34 -15.31 -4.73 -1.10
C PRO A 34 -16.57 -4.04 -0.56
N ARG A 35 -16.39 -2.82 -0.03
CA ARG A 35 -17.51 -1.94 0.33
C ARG A 35 -17.86 -1.03 -0.85
N THR A 36 -19.06 -0.44 -0.82
CA THR A 36 -19.56 0.46 -1.88
C THR A 36 -18.58 1.60 -2.20
N GLY A 37 -17.96 2.20 -1.18
CA GLY A 37 -16.95 3.25 -1.38
C GLY A 37 -15.72 2.77 -2.15
N SER A 38 -15.26 1.54 -1.90
CA SER A 38 -14.14 0.94 -2.65
C SER A 38 -14.51 0.65 -4.10
N LEU A 39 -15.73 0.19 -4.36
CA LEU A 39 -16.23 -0.02 -5.73
C LEU A 39 -16.36 1.29 -6.51
N ALA A 40 -16.90 2.33 -5.87
CA ALA A 40 -16.99 3.67 -6.46
C ALA A 40 -15.59 4.24 -6.77
N ALA A 41 -14.64 4.11 -5.84
CA ALA A 41 -13.26 4.57 -6.05
C ALA A 41 -12.62 3.92 -7.29
N VAL A 42 -12.78 2.61 -7.49
CA VAL A 42 -12.26 1.94 -8.68
C VAL A 42 -12.96 2.44 -9.97
N ALA A 43 -14.27 2.71 -9.91
CA ALA A 43 -15.04 3.12 -11.07
C ALA A 43 -14.83 4.59 -11.48
N THR A 44 -14.46 5.46 -10.54
CA THR A 44 -14.44 6.92 -10.76
C THR A 44 -13.13 7.59 -10.33
N ALA A 45 -12.04 6.83 -10.14
CA ALA A 45 -10.75 7.39 -9.74
C ALA A 45 -10.27 8.45 -10.75
N PRO A 46 -9.81 9.64 -10.29
CA PRO A 46 -9.12 10.59 -11.15
C PRO A 46 -7.73 10.03 -11.46
N LEU A 47 -7.48 9.69 -12.73
CA LEU A 47 -6.22 9.07 -13.16
C LEU A 47 -5.20 10.09 -13.71
N ASP A 48 -5.63 11.33 -13.93
CA ASP A 48 -4.85 12.35 -14.63
C ASP A 48 -3.67 12.88 -13.80
N GLU A 49 -3.72 12.74 -12.47
CA GLU A 49 -2.67 13.22 -11.56
C GLU A 49 -1.42 12.33 -11.54
N GLY A 50 -1.52 11.09 -12.02
CA GLY A 50 -0.35 10.22 -12.23
C GLY A 50 0.41 9.78 -10.96
N TYR A 51 -0.23 9.79 -9.78
CA TYR A 51 0.40 9.26 -8.57
C TYR A 51 0.73 7.78 -8.69
N LEU A 52 1.96 7.43 -8.31
CA LEU A 52 2.46 6.04 -8.34
C LEU A 52 2.71 5.49 -6.93
N PHE A 53 2.94 6.37 -5.96
CA PHE A 53 3.32 5.99 -4.60
C PHE A 53 2.47 6.73 -3.58
N PHE A 54 2.17 6.05 -2.48
CA PHE A 54 1.57 6.65 -1.30
C PHE A 54 2.21 6.08 -0.03
N VAL A 55 2.22 6.86 1.04
CA VAL A 55 2.59 6.41 2.39
C VAL A 55 1.62 7.04 3.39
N ALA A 56 1.19 6.27 4.40
CA ALA A 56 0.35 6.81 5.47
C ALA A 56 1.15 7.87 6.26
N GLY A 57 0.55 9.03 6.45
CA GLY A 57 1.15 10.13 7.20
C GLY A 57 0.57 10.23 8.62
N CYS A 58 1.25 11.00 9.47
CA CYS A 58 0.72 11.43 10.76
C CYS A 58 0.81 12.94 10.88
N PRO A 59 0.08 13.72 10.05
CA PRO A 59 0.13 15.17 10.14
C PRO A 59 -0.18 15.61 11.58
N GLU A 60 0.55 16.61 12.06
CA GLU A 60 0.46 17.08 13.45
C GLU A 60 0.72 15.98 14.51
N GLY A 61 1.42 14.91 14.12
CA GLY A 61 1.74 13.78 14.97
C GLY A 61 0.55 12.85 15.27
N THR A 62 -0.52 12.86 14.45
CA THR A 62 -1.74 12.05 14.65
C THR A 62 -2.05 11.10 13.49
N ARG A 63 -2.36 9.83 13.77
CA ARG A 63 -2.91 8.88 12.77
C ARG A 63 -4.40 9.16 12.51
N ASP A 64 -4.68 10.16 11.69
CA ASP A 64 -6.04 10.56 11.28
C ASP A 64 -6.53 9.84 10.01
N GLY A 65 -5.67 9.05 9.36
CA GLY A 65 -5.94 8.39 8.09
C GLY A 65 -5.41 9.16 6.86
N SER A 66 -4.64 10.23 7.07
CA SER A 66 -3.97 10.98 6.01
C SER A 66 -2.88 10.16 5.29
N HIS A 67 -2.65 10.50 4.03
CA HIS A 67 -1.65 9.87 3.18
C HIS A 67 -0.89 10.93 2.40
N TYR A 68 0.41 10.71 2.21
CA TYR A 68 1.26 11.49 1.30
C TYR A 68 1.37 10.76 -0.03
N PHE A 69 0.94 11.41 -1.10
CA PHE A 69 1.00 10.90 -2.48
C PHE A 69 2.20 11.48 -3.22
N SER A 70 2.77 10.72 -4.16
CA SER A 70 3.91 11.16 -4.97
C SER A 70 3.94 10.47 -6.33
N THR A 71 4.52 11.15 -7.31
CA THR A 71 4.61 10.66 -8.70
C THR A 71 5.97 10.02 -8.97
N THR A 72 6.97 10.30 -8.13
CA THR A 72 8.34 9.80 -8.29
C THR A 72 8.85 9.05 -7.05
N LEU A 73 9.79 8.13 -7.26
CA LEU A 73 10.43 7.38 -6.18
C LEU A 73 11.22 8.28 -5.19
N PRO A 74 11.98 9.31 -5.63
CA PRO A 74 12.66 10.21 -4.69
C PRO A 74 11.69 10.97 -3.77
N GLU A 75 10.58 11.47 -4.32
CA GLU A 75 9.52 12.12 -3.52
C GLU A 75 8.90 11.13 -2.52
N HIS A 76 8.64 9.90 -2.95
CA HIS A 76 8.13 8.86 -2.08
C HIS A 76 9.07 8.57 -0.90
N ASN A 77 10.37 8.46 -1.17
CA ASN A 77 11.37 8.23 -0.12
C ASN A 77 11.46 9.41 0.87
N ALA A 78 11.32 10.65 0.39
CA ALA A 78 11.22 11.82 1.26
C ALA A 78 9.95 11.79 2.12
N ASN A 79 8.81 11.40 1.54
CA ASN A 79 7.56 11.22 2.26
C ASN A 79 7.64 10.11 3.33
N ILE A 80 8.37 9.01 3.06
CA ILE A 80 8.64 7.96 4.06
C ILE A 80 9.43 8.53 5.24
N ALA A 81 10.52 9.27 4.97
CA ALA A 81 11.31 9.88 6.04
C ALA A 81 10.47 10.83 6.90
N ARG A 82 9.68 11.70 6.24
CA ARG A 82 8.73 12.59 6.90
C ARG A 82 7.71 11.82 7.75
N ALA A 83 7.08 10.78 7.21
CA ALA A 83 6.09 9.98 7.94
C ALA A 83 6.73 9.27 9.15
N ASN A 84 7.95 8.77 9.03
CA ASN A 84 8.66 8.14 10.15
C ASN A 84 8.95 9.13 11.28
N GLU A 85 9.31 10.38 10.96
CA GLU A 85 9.53 11.44 11.95
C GLU A 85 8.21 11.86 12.62
N GLU A 86 7.16 12.11 11.83
CA GLU A 86 5.85 12.54 12.33
C GLU A 86 5.14 11.46 13.15
N CYS A 87 5.28 10.19 12.77
CA CYS A 87 4.60 9.07 13.43
C CYS A 87 5.41 8.45 14.59
N ALA A 88 6.64 8.91 14.90
CA ALA A 88 7.52 8.28 15.88
C ALA A 88 6.95 8.21 17.32
N GLY A 89 6.00 9.09 17.65
CA GLY A 89 5.36 9.17 18.97
C GLY A 89 3.98 8.50 19.08
N GLN A 90 3.57 7.73 18.06
CA GLN A 90 2.26 7.08 17.96
C GLN A 90 2.32 5.57 18.23
#